data_AF-M7BFC7-F1
#
_entry.id   AF-M7BFC7-F1
#
_cell.length_a   1.000
_cell.length_b   1.000
_cell.length_c   1.000
_cell.angle_alpha   90.00
_cell.angle_beta   90.00
_cell.angle_gamma   90.00
#
_symmetry.space_group_name_H-M   'P 1'
#
loop_
_entity.id
_entity.type
_entity.pdbx_description
1 polymer ?
#
loop_
_entity_poly.entity_id
_entity_poly.type
_entity_poly.pdbx_seq_one_letter_code
_entity_poly.pdbx_strand_id
1 'polypeptide(L)'
;MMFKEAKFNISYTADFQTKILDLPYVDNETSMIILLPDEIQDNSTGLEQLERELAYEKLIEWINPEMMNYTEVEVFLPRFKLEQAYDLKPILKSKGMADVFDRKKVDYLECQPAMT
;
A
#
# COMPACT_ATOMS: atom_id res chain seq x y z
N MET A 1 14.12 14.35 -10.71
CA MET A 1 14.25 13.26 -9.74
C MET A 1 14.81 13.82 -8.45
N MET A 2 14.26 13.45 -7.30
CA MET A 2 14.95 13.59 -6.01
C MET A 2 16.02 12.50 -5.94
N PHE A 3 17.14 12.78 -5.27
CA PHE A 3 18.24 11.84 -5.08
C PHE A 3 18.68 11.86 -3.63
N LYS A 4 18.93 10.68 -3.07
CA LYS A 4 19.52 10.53 -1.74
C LYS A 4 20.32 9.23 -1.68
N GLU A 5 21.57 9.34 -1.25
CA GLU A 5 22.43 8.21 -0.92
C GLU A 5 22.55 8.16 0.60
N ALA A 6 22.03 7.08 1.20
CA ALA A 6 22.08 6.85 2.64
C ALA A 6 21.77 5.39 2.94
N LYS A 7 21.88 5.00 4.22
CA LYS A 7 21.45 3.68 4.65
C LYS A 7 19.93 3.61 4.86
N PHE A 8 19.32 2.60 4.25
CA PHE A 8 17.88 2.31 4.35
C PHE A 8 17.67 0.81 4.54
N ASN A 9 16.51 0.45 5.08
CA ASN A 9 16.04 -0.92 5.07
C ASN A 9 15.58 -1.27 3.65
N ILE A 10 16.19 -2.29 3.08
CA ILE A 10 15.84 -2.78 1.75
C ILE A 10 15.86 -4.31 1.71
N SER A 11 14.91 -4.90 0.99
CA SER A 11 14.89 -6.33 0.67
C SER A 11 14.62 -6.53 -0.81
N TYR A 12 14.81 -7.75 -1.28
CA TYR A 12 14.53 -8.16 -2.64
C TYR A 12 13.76 -9.46 -2.64
N THR A 13 12.63 -9.48 -3.35
CA THR A 13 11.82 -10.68 -3.52
C THR A 13 12.05 -11.23 -4.91
N ALA A 14 12.77 -12.35 -5.00
CA ALA A 14 13.10 -13.00 -6.27
C ALA A 14 11.86 -13.50 -7.03
N ASP A 15 10.81 -13.92 -6.31
CA ASP A 15 9.57 -14.43 -6.90
C ASP A 15 8.87 -13.42 -7.82
N PHE A 16 9.07 -12.11 -7.55
CA PHE A 16 8.46 -11.00 -8.29
C PHE A 16 9.49 -10.06 -8.90
N GLN A 17 10.78 -10.40 -8.81
CA GLN A 17 11.89 -9.54 -9.23
C GLN A 17 11.71 -8.09 -8.77
N THR A 18 11.38 -7.92 -7.49
CA THR A 18 10.93 -6.65 -6.93
C THR A 18 11.82 -6.24 -5.76
N LYS A 19 12.30 -4.99 -5.80
CA LYS A 19 12.98 -4.34 -4.68
C LYS A 19 11.95 -3.72 -3.76
N ILE A 20 12.11 -3.91 -2.46
CA ILE A 20 11.23 -3.35 -1.43
C ILE A 20 12.07 -2.43 -0.55
N LEU A 21 11.74 -1.14 -0.54
CA LEU A 21 12.47 -0.11 0.17
C LEU A 21 11.59 0.51 1.26
N ASP A 22 12.12 0.62 2.47
CA ASP A 22 11.51 1.34 3.60
C ASP A 22 12.19 2.70 3.78
N LEU A 23 11.41 3.76 3.52
CA LEU A 23 11.81 5.16 3.64
C LEU A 23 11.13 5.80 4.86
N PRO A 24 11.83 5.91 6.00
CA PRO A 24 11.27 6.56 7.18
C PRO A 24 11.13 8.08 7.00
N TYR A 25 10.05 8.63 7.56
CA TYR A 25 9.82 10.06 7.74
C TYR A 25 10.40 10.55 9.08
N VAL A 26 9.96 11.73 9.53
CA VAL A 26 10.44 12.37 10.76
C VAL A 26 10.21 11.44 11.96
N ASP A 27 11.26 11.31 12.79
CA ASP A 27 11.29 10.52 14.02
C ASP A 27 10.91 9.03 13.89
N ASN A 28 10.93 8.48 12.67
CA ASN A 28 10.51 7.10 12.36
C ASN A 28 9.09 6.75 12.82
N GLU A 29 8.21 7.75 13.03
CA GLU A 29 6.80 7.50 13.40
C GLU A 29 5.98 6.94 12.24
N THR A 30 6.43 7.20 11.00
CA THR A 30 5.83 6.69 9.78
C THR A 30 6.89 6.43 8.73
N SER A 31 6.63 5.44 7.88
CA SER A 31 7.48 5.07 6.75
C SER A 31 6.68 4.96 5.46
N MET A 32 7.33 5.29 4.34
CA MET A 32 6.85 4.93 3.01
C MET A 32 7.53 3.63 2.58
N ILE A 33 6.72 2.60 2.31
CA ILE A 33 7.21 1.37 1.68
C ILE A 33 7.03 1.48 0.17
N ILE A 34 8.10 1.25 -0.58
CA ILE A 34 8.11 1.30 -2.04
C ILE A 34 8.43 -0.09 -2.58
N LEU A 35 7.50 -0.65 -3.36
CA LEU A 35 7.70 -1.88 -4.11
C LEU A 35 8.00 -1.50 -5.57
N LEU A 36 9.21 -1.80 -6.03
CA LEU A 36 9.68 -1.44 -7.36
C LEU A 36 10.14 -2.71 -8.11
N PRO A 37 9.36 -3.17 -9.10
CA PRO A 37 9.81 -4.21 -10.02
C PRO A 37 11.09 -3.80 -10.75
N ASP A 38 11.94 -4.77 -11.08
CA ASP A 38 13.19 -4.54 -11.79
C ASP A 38 12.95 -3.96 -13.19
N GLU A 39 11.90 -4.41 -13.88
CA GLU A 39 11.54 -4.00 -15.24
C GLU A 39 10.02 -4.01 -15.45
N ILE A 40 9.56 -3.29 -16.46
CA ILE A 40 8.18 -3.36 -16.94
C ILE A 40 8.08 -4.57 -17.89
N GLN A 41 7.57 -5.69 -17.38
CA GLN A 41 7.49 -6.96 -18.11
C GLN A 41 6.11 -7.23 -18.74
N ASP A 42 5.14 -6.33 -18.53
CA ASP A 42 3.81 -6.40 -19.11
C ASP A 42 3.55 -5.25 -20.10
N ASN A 43 2.39 -5.24 -20.74
CA ASN A 43 2.01 -4.20 -21.70
C ASN A 43 1.35 -2.98 -21.03
N SER A 44 1.44 -2.84 -19.71
CA SER A 44 0.78 -1.78 -18.95
C SER A 44 1.75 -1.04 -18.01
N THR A 45 1.73 -1.33 -16.71
CA THR A 45 2.46 -0.61 -15.67
C THR A 45 3.69 -1.35 -15.17
N GLY A 46 3.84 -2.64 -15.47
CA GLY A 46 4.84 -3.52 -14.87
C GLY A 46 4.41 -4.11 -13.52
N LEU A 47 3.17 -3.86 -13.08
CA LEU A 47 2.67 -4.23 -11.76
C LEU A 47 1.64 -5.37 -11.78
N GLU A 48 1.23 -5.87 -12.95
CA GLU A 48 0.10 -6.81 -13.05
C GLU A 48 0.32 -8.09 -12.22
N GLN A 49 1.53 -8.66 -12.27
CA GLN A 49 1.88 -9.84 -11.48
C GLN A 49 1.85 -9.54 -9.98
N LEU A 50 2.39 -8.39 -9.58
CA LEU A 50 2.45 -7.97 -8.18
C LEU A 50 1.05 -7.74 -7.62
N GLU A 51 0.19 -7.02 -8.34
CA GLU A 51 -1.20 -6.73 -7.93
C GLU A 51 -2.04 -8.00 -7.81
N ARG A 52 -1.86 -8.97 -8.72
CA ARG A 52 -2.57 -10.25 -8.71
C ARG A 52 -2.21 -11.10 -7.49
N GLU A 53 -0.94 -11.09 -7.12
CA GLU A 53 -0.39 -11.93 -6.06
C GLU A 53 -0.35 -11.22 -4.72
N LEU A 54 -0.70 -9.93 -4.66
CA LEU A 54 -0.77 -9.13 -3.44
C LEU A 54 -1.86 -9.67 -2.51
N ALA A 55 -1.41 -10.46 -1.52
CA ALA A 55 -2.22 -10.95 -0.42
C ALA A 55 -1.74 -10.34 0.90
N TYR A 56 -2.60 -10.36 1.93
CA TYR A 56 -2.27 -9.80 3.24
C TYR A 56 -1.01 -10.46 3.84
N GLU A 57 -0.92 -11.78 3.75
CA GLU A 57 0.18 -12.57 4.32
C GLU A 57 1.51 -12.18 3.66
N LYS A 58 1.53 -12.09 2.33
CA LYS A 58 2.72 -11.69 1.58
C LYS A 58 3.10 -10.24 1.85
N LEU A 59 2.11 -9.34 1.95
CA LEU A 59 2.38 -7.94 2.26
C LEU A 59 3.06 -7.80 3.62
N ILE A 60 2.57 -8.48 4.65
CA ILE A 60 3.17 -8.44 6.00
C ILE A 60 4.60 -8.99 5.99
N GLU A 61 4.84 -10.07 5.24
CA GLU A 61 6.19 -10.62 5.07
C GLU A 61 7.13 -9.61 4.40
N TRP A 62 6.69 -9.00 3.30
CA TRP A 62 7.48 -8.05 2.52
C TRP A 62 7.84 -6.79 3.29
N ILE A 63 6.94 -6.29 4.14
CA ILE A 63 7.15 -5.05 4.89
C ILE A 63 7.74 -5.28 6.29
N ASN A 64 8.08 -6.52 6.65
CA ASN A 64 8.68 -6.83 7.94
C ASN A 64 10.10 -6.27 8.01
N PRO A 65 10.40 -5.28 8.89
CA PRO A 65 11.73 -4.71 9.01
C PRO A 65 12.80 -5.73 9.40
N GLU A 66 12.44 -6.80 10.13
CA GLU A 66 13.38 -7.86 10.51
C GLU A 66 13.87 -8.70 9.31
N MET A 67 13.13 -8.67 8.20
CA MET A 67 13.50 -9.35 6.95
C MET A 67 14.23 -8.45 5.97
N MET A 68 14.48 -7.18 6.33
CA MET A 68 15.17 -6.20 5.52
C MET A 68 16.63 -6.02 5.95
N ASN A 69 17.48 -5.68 5.00
CA ASN A 69 18.87 -5.36 5.25
C ASN A 69 19.07 -3.85 5.33
N TYR A 70 19.71 -3.36 6.39
CA TYR A 70 20.06 -1.95 6.53
C TYR A 70 21.38 -1.63 5.81
N THR A 71 21.27 -1.18 4.56
CA THR A 71 22.41 -1.05 3.62
C THR A 71 22.40 0.32 2.93
N GLU A 72 23.57 0.77 2.48
CA GLU A 72 23.72 1.99 1.69
C GLU A 72 23.07 1.83 0.31
N VAL A 73 22.14 2.73 -0.02
CA VAL A 73 21.33 2.68 -1.24
C VAL A 73 21.28 4.08 -1.86
N GLU A 74 21.46 4.14 -3.17
CA GLU A 74 21.15 5.30 -3.99
C GLU A 74 19.67 5.30 -4.37
N VAL A 75 18.89 6.25 -3.82
CA VAL A 75 17.46 6.35 -4.06
C VAL A 75 17.17 7.48 -5.03
N PHE A 76 16.59 7.13 -6.19
CA PHE A 76 16.08 8.07 -7.18
C PHE A 76 14.55 8.04 -7.16
N LEU A 77 13.92 9.08 -6.62
CA LEU A 77 12.47 9.12 -6.44
C LEU A 77 11.86 10.34 -7.14
N PRO A 78 10.82 10.17 -7.99
CA PRO A 78 10.14 11.31 -8.58
C PRO A 78 9.44 12.12 -7.48
N ARG A 79 9.49 13.45 -7.59
CA ARG A 79 8.66 14.31 -6.76
C ARG A 79 7.28 14.38 -7.39
N PHE A 80 6.26 13.87 -6.69
CA PHE A 80 4.89 13.89 -7.17
C PHE A 80 3.94 14.43 -6.09
N LYS A 81 2.74 14.83 -6.54
CA LYS A 81 1.61 15.20 -5.69
C LYS A 81 0.40 14.48 -6.27
N LEU A 82 -0.34 13.76 -5.42
CA LEU A 82 -1.52 13.02 -5.82
C LEU A 82 -2.73 13.54 -5.04
N GLU A 83 -3.80 13.92 -5.74
CA GLU A 83 -5.10 14.25 -5.16
C GLU A 83 -6.16 13.50 -5.95
N GLN A 84 -6.92 12.63 -5.29
CA GLN A 84 -7.97 11.83 -5.91
C GLN A 84 -9.21 11.78 -5.02
N ALA A 85 -10.38 11.70 -5.65
CA ALA A 85 -11.66 11.50 -4.99
C ALA A 85 -12.29 10.21 -5.54
N TYR A 86 -12.69 9.30 -4.65
CA TYR A 86 -13.29 8.01 -5.01
C TYR A 86 -14.68 7.88 -4.41
N ASP A 87 -15.65 7.44 -5.22
CA ASP A 87 -16.91 6.91 -4.68
C ASP A 87 -16.69 5.45 -4.27
N LEU A 88 -16.48 5.23 -2.96
CA LEU A 88 -16.25 3.90 -2.41
C LEU A 88 -17.52 3.05 -2.29
N LYS A 89 -18.72 3.66 -2.42
CA LYS A 89 -19.98 2.94 -2.26
C LYS A 89 -20.11 1.71 -3.18
N PRO A 90 -19.90 1.79 -4.51
CA PRO A 90 -19.96 0.62 -5.38
C PRO A 90 -18.90 -0.45 -5.02
N ILE A 91 -17.70 -0.03 -4.61
CA ILE A 91 -16.60 -0.94 -4.25
C ILE A 91 -16.94 -1.72 -2.98
N LEU A 92 -17.40 -1.03 -1.94
CA LEU A 92 -17.76 -1.66 -0.67
C LEU A 92 -18.96 -2.60 -0.83
N LYS A 93 -19.94 -2.23 -1.67
CA LYS A 93 -21.06 -3.12 -2.04
C LYS A 93 -20.57 -4.40 -2.69
N SER A 94 -19.63 -4.32 -3.66
CA SER A 94 -19.11 -5.51 -4.33
C SER A 94 -18.24 -6.38 -3.41
N LYS A 95 -17.67 -5.80 -2.34
CA LYS A 95 -16.95 -6.52 -1.28
C LYS A 95 -17.85 -7.07 -0.16
N GLY A 96 -19.18 -7.05 -0.33
CA GLY A 96 -20.13 -7.69 0.59
C GLY A 96 -20.78 -6.74 1.60
N MET A 97 -20.35 -5.47 1.67
CA MET A 97 -20.97 -4.46 2.53
C MET A 97 -22.18 -3.81 1.85
N ALA A 98 -23.14 -4.61 1.36
CA ALA A 98 -24.29 -4.08 0.63
C ALA A 98 -25.32 -3.42 1.56
N ASP A 99 -25.57 -4.04 2.71
CA ASP A 99 -26.69 -3.72 3.59
C ASP A 99 -26.53 -2.36 4.28
N VAL A 100 -25.30 -1.95 4.62
CA VAL A 100 -25.02 -0.63 5.22
C VAL A 100 -25.45 0.55 4.33
N PHE A 101 -25.60 0.31 3.03
CA PHE A 101 -26.03 1.31 2.05
C PHE A 101 -27.51 1.15 1.63
N ASP A 102 -28.24 0.20 2.22
CA ASP A 102 -29.66 -0.04 1.98
C ASP A 102 -30.46 0.31 3.23
N ARG A 103 -31.20 1.41 3.17
CA ARG A 103 -32.04 1.93 4.26
C ARG A 103 -33.06 0.92 4.80
N LYS A 104 -33.44 -0.09 4.02
CA LYS A 104 -34.42 -1.10 4.45
C LYS A 104 -33.78 -2.26 5.22
N LYS A 105 -32.47 -2.45 5.08
CA LYS A 105 -31.73 -3.56 5.69
C LYS A 105 -30.77 -3.12 6.78
N VAL A 106 -30.28 -1.89 6.68
CA VAL A 106 -29.36 -1.33 7.66
C VAL A 106 -30.07 -1.17 9.00
N ASP A 107 -29.50 -1.78 10.02
CA ASP A 107 -29.93 -1.60 11.39
C ASP A 107 -29.14 -0.44 12.01
N TYR A 108 -29.82 0.69 12.26
CA TYR A 108 -29.25 1.87 12.91
C TYR A 108 -29.67 1.98 14.38
N LEU A 109 -30.23 0.93 14.99
CA LEU A 109 -30.82 1.01 16.33
C LEU A 109 -29.83 1.47 17.42
N GLU A 110 -28.52 1.29 17.23
CA GLU A 110 -27.47 1.77 18.16
C GLU A 110 -26.91 3.17 17.83
N CYS A 111 -27.29 3.78 16.71
CA CYS A 111 -26.79 5.09 16.26
C CYS A 111 -27.73 6.26 16.59
N GLN A 112 -28.82 6.02 17.30
CA GLN A 112 -29.71 7.10 17.73
C GLN A 112 -29.12 7.77 18.98
N PRO A 113 -28.87 9.09 18.97
CA PRO A 113 -28.50 9.78 20.19
C PRO A 113 -29.62 9.60 21.21
N ALA A 114 -29.27 9.26 22.45
CA ALA A 114 -30.22 9.18 23.55
C ALA A 114 -30.98 10.51 23.64
N MET A 115 -32.27 10.50 23.25
CA MET A 115 -33.14 11.65 23.45
C MET A 115 -33.31 11.82 24.95
N THR A 116 -32.70 12.87 25.51
CA THR A 116 -32.98 13.36 26.86
C THR A 116 -34.12 14.37 26.80
#